data_AF-A0A7S7Q7B6-F1
#
_entry.id   AF-A0A7S7Q7B6-F1
#
_cell.length_a   1.000
_cell.length_b   1.000
_cell.length_c   1.000
_cell.angle_alpha   90.00
_cell.angle_beta   90.00
_cell.angle_gamma   90.00
#
_symmetry.space_group_name_H-M   'P 1'
#
loop_
_entity.id
_entity.type
_entity.pdbx_description
1 polymer ?
#
loop_
_entity_poly.entity_id
_entity_poly.type
_entity_poly.pdbx_seq_one_letter_code
_entity_poly.pdbx_strand_id
1 'polypeptide(L)'
;MEPDKLLLVCQALQQKKSLAEITGRPLRGKKRPMISNTERLYCHRRFDPEFDRFVREMIAGSLSRSQILRWSMERARKLTDQRREEANDFETIRAMLPTYLPGRDDIAQNIFVALLEGSLRQDQIKERVREFVAAYDREARKNGTVKFGLRSLDAPLFSDGSATLLDGLSSENYAGWDLSMLASTGRRIGPRRQRN
;
A
#
# COMPACT_ATOMS: atom_id res chain seq x y z
N MET A 1 12.48 -54.41 12.65
CA MET A 1 12.18 -54.65 11.21
C MET A 1 13.15 -55.74 10.76
N GLU A 2 12.77 -56.62 9.84
CA GLU A 2 13.75 -57.61 9.35
C GLU A 2 14.93 -56.91 8.68
N PRO A 3 16.19 -57.39 8.87
CA PRO A 3 17.38 -56.73 8.33
C PRO A 3 17.35 -56.61 6.80
N ASP A 4 16.81 -57.61 6.10
CA ASP A 4 16.67 -57.57 4.64
C ASP A 4 15.76 -56.43 4.17
N LYS A 5 14.67 -56.18 4.92
CA LYS A 5 13.74 -55.09 4.61
C LYS A 5 14.35 -53.73 4.92
N LEU A 6 15.20 -53.65 5.95
CA LEU A 6 15.93 -52.42 6.28
C LEU A 6 16.82 -51.99 5.11
N LEU A 7 17.60 -52.93 4.56
CA LEU A 7 18.48 -52.68 3.41
C LEU A 7 17.70 -52.17 2.21
N LEU A 8 16.56 -52.81 1.89
CA LEU A 8 15.68 -52.37 0.80
C LEU A 8 15.11 -50.97 1.02
N VAL A 9 14.74 -50.62 2.27
CA VAL A 9 14.26 -49.28 2.62
C VAL A 9 15.38 -48.25 2.45
N CYS A 10 16.59 -48.53 2.93
CA CYS A 10 17.74 -47.65 2.77
C CYS A 10 18.07 -47.41 1.29
N GLN A 11 18.09 -48.47 0.48
CA GLN A 11 18.31 -48.38 -0.96
C GLN A 11 17.19 -47.58 -1.66
N ALA A 12 15.93 -47.77 -1.26
CA ALA A 12 14.80 -47.01 -1.80
C ALA A 12 14.89 -45.52 -1.46
N LEU A 13 15.32 -45.17 -0.24
CA LEU A 13 15.56 -43.79 0.18
C LEU A 13 16.72 -43.16 -0.59
N GLN A 14 17.81 -43.90 -0.84
CA GLN A 14 18.91 -43.48 -1.72
C GLN A 14 18.45 -43.20 -3.15
N GLN A 15 17.49 -43.97 -3.65
CA GLN A 15 16.83 -43.74 -4.95
C GLN A 15 15.83 -42.57 -4.92
N LYS A 16 15.76 -41.80 -3.82
CA LYS A 16 14.81 -40.68 -3.61
C LYS A 16 13.34 -41.10 -3.72
N LYS A 17 13.01 -42.37 -3.45
CA LYS A 17 11.61 -42.80 -3.35
C LYS A 17 10.97 -42.21 -2.10
N SER A 18 9.71 -41.80 -2.23
CA SER A 18 8.97 -41.23 -1.09
C SER A 18 8.62 -42.29 -0.05
N LEU A 19 8.44 -41.90 1.21
CA LEU A 19 7.93 -42.82 2.24
C LEU A 19 6.59 -43.45 1.84
N ALA A 20 5.73 -42.69 1.16
CA ALA A 20 4.46 -43.20 0.65
C ALA A 20 4.65 -44.35 -0.35
N GLU A 21 5.73 -44.36 -1.13
CA GLU A 21 6.06 -45.46 -2.04
C GLU A 21 6.62 -46.66 -1.31
N ILE A 22 7.52 -46.41 -0.35
CA ILE A 22 8.13 -47.46 0.47
C ILE A 22 7.07 -48.20 1.30
N THR A 23 6.10 -47.46 1.84
CA THR A 23 5.00 -48.03 2.63
C THR A 23 3.80 -48.47 1.80
N GLY A 24 3.87 -48.42 0.47
CA GLY A 24 2.80 -48.89 -0.42
C GLY A 24 1.50 -48.07 -0.35
N ARG A 25 1.55 -46.80 0.07
CA ARG A 25 0.37 -45.93 0.13
C ARG A 25 -0.21 -45.80 -1.30
N PRO A 26 -1.52 -46.08 -1.50
CA PRO A 26 -2.10 -46.06 -2.83
C PRO A 26 -2.02 -44.67 -3.46
N LEU A 27 -1.68 -44.62 -4.74
CA LEU A 27 -1.68 -43.39 -5.54
C LEU A 27 -2.78 -43.49 -6.58
N ARG A 28 -3.75 -42.56 -6.54
CA ARG A 28 -4.92 -42.54 -7.45
C ARG A 28 -5.67 -43.88 -7.48
N GLY A 29 -5.86 -44.50 -6.31
CA GLY A 29 -6.58 -45.77 -6.15
C GLY A 29 -5.79 -47.02 -6.55
N LYS A 30 -4.58 -46.90 -7.13
CA LYS A 30 -3.75 -48.05 -7.48
C LYS A 30 -2.90 -48.50 -6.29
N LYS A 31 -2.94 -49.80 -5.96
CA LYS A 31 -2.06 -50.42 -4.96
C LYS A 31 -0.61 -50.36 -5.45
N ARG A 32 0.31 -50.10 -4.54
CA ARG A 32 1.76 -50.06 -4.80
C ARG A 32 2.43 -51.22 -4.04
N PRO A 33 3.53 -51.79 -4.57
CA PRO A 33 4.30 -52.78 -3.83
C PRO A 33 4.84 -52.15 -2.54
N MET A 34 4.57 -52.80 -1.41
CA MET A 34 4.97 -52.33 -0.09
C MET A 34 6.25 -53.04 0.34
N ILE A 35 7.31 -52.27 0.61
CA ILE A 35 8.58 -52.82 1.12
C ILE A 35 8.46 -53.05 2.63
N SER A 36 7.94 -52.06 3.35
CA SER A 36 7.70 -52.14 4.80
C SER A 36 6.39 -51.48 5.17
N ASN A 37 5.68 -52.06 6.15
CA ASN A 37 4.53 -51.42 6.76
C ASN A 37 4.96 -50.10 7.44
N THR A 38 4.11 -49.08 7.33
CA THR A 38 4.23 -47.77 8.00
C THR A 38 4.51 -47.92 9.49
N GLU A 39 3.77 -48.76 10.22
CA GLU A 39 3.96 -48.91 11.67
C GLU A 39 5.35 -49.45 12.00
N ARG A 40 5.80 -50.50 11.30
CA ARG A 40 7.13 -51.09 11.50
C ARG A 40 8.25 -50.10 11.18
N LEU A 41 8.08 -49.27 10.14
CA LEU A 41 9.02 -48.21 9.80
C LEU A 41 9.13 -47.16 10.92
N TYR A 42 7.99 -46.65 11.40
CA TYR A 42 7.99 -45.64 12.46
C TYR A 42 8.46 -46.18 13.80
N CYS A 43 8.11 -47.42 14.16
CA CYS A 43 8.67 -48.08 15.33
C CYS A 43 10.19 -48.17 15.21
N HIS A 44 10.72 -48.61 14.05
CA HIS A 44 12.17 -48.72 13.91
C HIS A 44 12.89 -47.37 14.01
N ARG A 45 12.32 -46.31 13.43
CA ARG A 45 12.82 -44.93 13.57
C ARG A 45 12.83 -44.44 15.03
N ARG A 46 11.92 -44.94 15.88
CA ARG A 46 11.92 -44.62 17.32
C ARG A 46 13.02 -45.37 18.07
N PHE A 47 13.30 -46.61 17.69
CA PHE A 47 14.29 -47.46 18.36
C PHE A 47 15.73 -47.16 17.91
N ASP A 48 15.93 -46.72 16.67
CA ASP A 48 17.25 -46.42 16.10
C ASP A 48 17.34 -44.94 15.69
N PRO A 49 18.00 -44.10 16.51
CA PRO A 49 18.16 -42.67 16.24
C PRO A 49 19.06 -42.36 15.04
N GLU A 50 19.98 -43.26 14.66
CA GLU A 50 20.83 -43.07 13.48
C GLU A 50 20.02 -43.26 12.22
N PHE A 51 19.21 -44.33 12.18
CA PHE A 51 18.26 -44.54 11.09
C PHE A 51 17.26 -43.39 10.96
N ASP A 52 16.75 -42.84 12.06
CA ASP A 52 15.84 -41.69 11.98
C ASP A 52 16.51 -40.44 11.40
N ARG A 53 17.76 -40.15 11.78
CA ARG A 53 18.54 -39.05 11.20
C ARG A 53 18.73 -39.24 9.69
N PHE A 54 19.15 -40.43 9.27
CA PHE A 54 19.27 -40.77 7.85
C PHE A 54 17.95 -40.56 7.09
N VAL A 55 16.84 -41.07 7.61
CA VAL A 55 15.52 -40.90 7.00
C VAL A 55 15.13 -39.42 6.88
N ARG A 56 15.39 -38.60 7.90
CA ARG A 56 15.11 -37.16 7.88
C ARG A 56 15.93 -36.43 6.83
N GLU A 57 17.22 -36.73 6.72
CA GLU A 57 18.11 -36.14 5.72
C GLU A 57 17.67 -36.49 4.30
N MET A 58 17.34 -37.76 4.04
CA MET A 58 16.93 -38.21 2.71
C MET A 58 15.57 -37.67 2.26
N ILE A 59 14.72 -37.27 3.21
CA ILE A 59 13.39 -36.71 2.96
C ILE A 59 13.40 -35.18 3.06
N ALA A 60 14.51 -34.56 3.46
CA ALA A 60 14.64 -33.12 3.54
C ALA A 60 14.34 -32.50 2.16
N GLY A 61 13.29 -31.68 2.08
CA GLY A 61 12.81 -31.08 0.84
C GLY A 61 11.76 -31.90 0.06
N SER A 62 11.47 -33.14 0.46
CA SER A 62 10.35 -33.91 -0.09
C SER A 62 9.04 -33.42 0.51
N LEU A 63 8.46 -32.40 -0.13
CA LEU A 63 7.17 -31.85 0.27
C LEU A 63 6.04 -32.67 -0.31
N SER A 64 5.05 -33.03 0.51
CA SER A 64 3.82 -33.62 -0.03
C SER A 64 3.11 -32.62 -0.93
N ARG A 65 2.45 -33.12 -1.99
CA ARG A 65 1.61 -32.30 -2.87
C ARG A 65 0.62 -31.43 -2.10
N SER A 66 0.08 -31.95 -0.99
CA SER A 66 -0.84 -31.24 -0.10
C SER A 66 -0.18 -30.04 0.60
N GLN A 67 1.04 -30.20 1.08
CA GLN A 67 1.81 -29.10 1.68
C GLN A 67 2.14 -28.03 0.65
N ILE A 68 2.58 -28.43 -0.55
CA ILE A 68 2.86 -27.50 -1.66
C ILE A 68 1.61 -26.67 -1.98
N LEU A 69 0.45 -27.32 -2.11
CA LEU A 69 -0.83 -26.64 -2.36
C LEU A 69 -1.19 -25.69 -1.23
N ARG A 70 -1.06 -26.12 0.04
CA ARG A 70 -1.34 -25.27 1.20
C ARG A 70 -0.47 -24.01 1.20
N TRP A 71 0.84 -24.16 1.02
CA TRP A 71 1.77 -23.04 0.98
C TRP A 71 1.59 -22.14 -0.24
N SER A 72 1.15 -22.70 -1.36
CA SER A 72 0.77 -21.91 -2.53
C SER A 72 -0.46 -21.04 -2.23
N MET A 73 -1.50 -21.62 -1.64
CA MET A 73 -2.71 -20.88 -1.24
C MET A 73 -2.42 -19.81 -0.19
N GLU A 74 -1.59 -20.10 0.81
CA GLU A 74 -1.19 -19.12 1.81
C GLU A 74 -0.42 -17.94 1.20
N ARG A 75 0.51 -18.21 0.28
CA ARG A 75 1.22 -17.16 -0.45
C ARG A 75 0.27 -16.31 -1.30
N ALA A 76 -0.65 -16.95 -2.01
CA ALA A 76 -1.65 -16.25 -2.82
C ALA A 76 -2.54 -15.35 -1.94
N ARG A 77 -2.98 -15.83 -0.77
CA ARG A 77 -3.76 -15.04 0.19
C ARG A 77 -3.00 -13.81 0.66
N LYS A 78 -1.76 -13.97 1.13
CA LYS A 78 -0.91 -12.85 1.56
C LYS A 78 -0.74 -11.80 0.46
N LEU A 79 -0.52 -12.23 -0.78
CA LEU A 79 -0.40 -11.32 -1.92
C LEU A 79 -1.71 -10.57 -2.21
N THR A 80 -2.86 -11.24 -2.13
CA THR A 80 -4.16 -10.57 -2.29
C THR A 80 -4.47 -9.60 -1.16
N ASP A 81 -4.08 -9.93 0.08
CA ASP A 81 -4.28 -9.05 1.23
C ASP A 81 -3.41 -7.80 1.10
N GLN A 82 -2.14 -7.94 0.72
CA GLN A 82 -1.24 -6.82 0.39
C GLN A 82 -1.83 -5.90 -0.68
N ARG A 83 -2.33 -6.45 -1.79
CA ARG A 83 -2.95 -5.64 -2.85
C ARG A 83 -4.20 -4.89 -2.38
N ARG A 84 -4.96 -5.46 -1.44
CA ARG A 84 -6.13 -4.81 -0.86
C ARG A 84 -5.72 -3.69 0.09
N GLU A 85 -4.68 -3.90 0.88
CA GLU A 85 -4.08 -2.87 1.75
C GLU A 85 -3.55 -1.71 0.90
N GLU A 86 -2.76 -1.97 -0.14
CA GLU A 86 -2.27 -0.96 -1.10
C GLU A 86 -3.41 -0.16 -1.76
N ALA A 87 -4.47 -0.84 -2.19
CA ALA A 87 -5.64 -0.19 -2.77
C ALA A 87 -6.39 0.68 -1.74
N ASN A 88 -6.47 0.23 -0.49
CA ASN A 88 -7.08 0.99 0.60
C ASN A 88 -6.24 2.21 0.97
N ASP A 89 -4.90 2.12 0.92
CA ASP A 89 -4.02 3.22 1.25
C ASP A 89 -4.18 4.38 0.27
N PHE A 90 -4.30 4.11 -1.04
CA PHE A 90 -4.59 5.14 -2.04
C PHE A 90 -5.91 5.88 -1.75
N GLU A 91 -6.99 5.14 -1.51
CA GLU A 91 -8.29 5.76 -1.20
C GLU A 91 -8.26 6.52 0.13
N THR A 92 -7.50 6.02 1.11
CA THR A 92 -7.31 6.70 2.40
C THR A 92 -6.57 8.02 2.21
N ILE A 93 -5.49 8.05 1.43
CA ILE A 93 -4.74 9.28 1.09
C ILE A 93 -5.63 10.26 0.33
N ARG A 94 -6.37 9.76 -0.67
CA ARG A 94 -7.30 10.57 -1.46
C ARG A 94 -8.35 11.22 -0.57
N ALA A 95 -8.89 10.49 0.40
CA ALA A 95 -9.86 11.00 1.37
C ALA A 95 -9.30 12.11 2.28
N MET A 96 -7.99 12.16 2.51
CA MET A 96 -7.34 13.25 3.27
C MET A 96 -7.25 14.57 2.48
N LEU A 97 -7.34 14.51 1.15
CA LEU A 97 -7.29 15.69 0.30
C LEU A 97 -8.68 16.35 0.17
N PRO A 98 -8.77 17.69 0.23
CA PRO A 98 -10.03 18.40 0.06
C PRO A 98 -10.68 18.13 -1.31
N THR A 99 -12.00 17.89 -1.33
CA THR A 99 -12.75 17.52 -2.54
C THR A 99 -12.74 18.60 -3.63
N TYR A 100 -12.58 19.87 -3.26
CA TYR A 100 -12.58 21.00 -4.19
C TYR A 100 -11.22 21.23 -4.88
N LEU A 101 -10.20 20.46 -4.54
CA LEU A 101 -8.86 20.62 -5.08
C LEU A 101 -8.76 20.07 -6.51
N PRO A 102 -8.34 20.87 -7.51
CA PRO A 102 -8.06 20.37 -8.86
C PRO A 102 -6.84 19.43 -8.81
N GLY A 103 -6.86 18.34 -9.58
CA GLY A 103 -5.73 17.40 -9.60
C GLY A 103 -5.60 16.53 -8.35
N ARG A 104 -6.68 16.38 -7.58
CA ARG A 104 -6.71 15.59 -6.34
C ARG A 104 -6.13 14.18 -6.51
N ASP A 105 -6.45 13.51 -7.61
CA ASP A 105 -6.01 12.13 -7.87
C ASP A 105 -4.51 12.08 -8.20
N ASP A 106 -3.97 13.07 -8.93
CA ASP A 106 -2.53 13.19 -9.22
C ASP A 106 -1.71 13.45 -7.94
N ILE A 107 -2.24 14.29 -7.05
CA ILE A 107 -1.61 14.60 -5.76
C ILE A 107 -1.62 13.35 -4.86
N ALA A 108 -2.74 12.62 -4.83
CA ALA A 108 -2.83 11.36 -4.09
C ALA A 108 -1.84 10.34 -4.64
N GLN A 109 -1.69 10.25 -5.97
CA GLN A 109 -0.74 9.38 -6.63
C GLN A 109 0.71 9.74 -6.26
N ASN A 110 1.08 11.03 -6.26
CA ASN A 110 2.42 11.47 -5.87
C ASN A 110 2.73 11.16 -4.41
N ILE A 111 1.77 11.31 -3.49
CA ILE A 111 1.91 10.93 -2.08
C ILE A 111 2.08 9.42 -1.96
N PHE A 112 1.30 8.64 -2.72
CA PHE A 112 1.39 7.18 -2.72
C PHE A 112 2.75 6.68 -3.23
N VAL A 113 3.29 7.29 -4.28
CA VAL A 113 4.65 7.00 -4.78
C VAL A 113 5.70 7.31 -3.70
N ALA A 114 5.61 8.45 -3.02
CA ALA A 114 6.53 8.81 -1.94
C ALA A 114 6.49 7.83 -0.75
N LEU A 115 5.32 7.25 -0.45
CA LEU A 115 5.16 6.19 0.54
C LEU A 115 5.84 4.89 0.11
N LEU A 116 5.64 4.47 -1.15
CA LEU A 116 6.26 3.26 -1.71
C LEU A 116 7.79 3.36 -1.79
N GLU A 117 8.30 4.56 -2.10
CA GLU A 117 9.74 4.84 -2.13
C GLU A 117 10.36 4.96 -0.73
N GLY A 118 9.53 5.03 0.32
CA GLY A 118 9.96 5.19 1.71
C GLY A 118 10.51 6.58 2.05
N SER A 119 10.32 7.57 1.16
CA SER A 119 10.68 8.97 1.39
C SER A 119 9.68 9.69 2.30
N LEU A 120 8.48 9.12 2.45
CA LEU A 120 7.42 9.58 3.35
C LEU A 120 6.98 8.43 4.27
N ARG A 121 6.75 8.71 5.55
CA ARG A 121 6.09 7.78 6.48
C ARG A 121 4.59 8.06 6.53
N GLN A 122 3.77 7.05 6.81
CA GLN A 122 2.31 7.18 6.87
C GLN A 122 1.85 8.25 7.87
N ASP A 123 2.52 8.35 9.01
CA ASP A 123 2.22 9.36 10.05
C ASP A 123 2.46 10.80 9.59
N GLN A 124 3.38 10.99 8.63
CA GLN A 124 3.79 12.30 8.13
C GLN A 124 2.91 12.80 6.99
N ILE A 125 2.01 11.97 6.45
CA ILE A 125 1.16 12.34 5.31
C ILE A 125 0.38 13.62 5.63
N LYS A 126 -0.31 13.66 6.78
CA LYS A 126 -1.17 14.80 7.15
C LYS A 126 -0.42 16.13 7.25
N GLU A 127 0.81 16.09 7.73
CA GLU A 127 1.65 17.28 7.90
C GLU A 127 2.20 17.76 6.55
N ARG A 128 2.61 16.82 5.69
CA ARG A 128 3.32 17.12 4.44
C ARG A 128 2.43 17.19 3.20
N VAL A 129 1.14 16.86 3.30
CA VAL A 129 0.15 17.03 2.21
C VAL A 129 0.22 18.42 1.59
N ARG A 130 0.40 19.48 2.40
CA ARG A 130 0.54 20.86 1.91
C ARG A 130 1.73 21.04 0.96
N GLU A 131 2.83 20.34 1.19
CA GLU A 131 4.03 20.38 0.35
C GLU A 131 3.75 19.75 -1.02
N PHE A 132 3.02 18.64 -1.06
CA PHE A 132 2.62 17.95 -2.29
C PHE A 132 1.62 18.78 -3.11
N VAL A 133 0.65 19.43 -2.46
CA VAL A 133 -0.25 20.38 -3.14
C VAL A 133 0.54 21.54 -3.73
N ALA A 134 1.46 22.14 -2.97
CA ALA A 134 2.30 23.23 -3.45
C ALA A 134 3.30 22.80 -4.54
N ALA A 135 3.73 21.54 -4.56
CA ALA A 135 4.55 20.97 -5.63
C ALA A 135 3.73 20.78 -6.91
N TYR A 136 2.52 20.23 -6.79
CA TYR A 136 1.59 20.08 -7.90
C TYR A 136 1.23 21.43 -8.52
N ASP A 137 0.93 22.45 -7.71
CA ASP A 137 0.65 23.80 -8.21
C ASP A 137 1.86 24.41 -8.94
N ARG A 138 3.08 24.14 -8.48
CA ARG A 138 4.31 24.59 -9.15
C ARG A 138 4.49 23.92 -10.52
N GLU A 139 4.22 22.63 -10.62
CA GLU A 139 4.29 21.89 -11.88
C GLU A 139 3.16 22.27 -12.84
N ALA A 140 1.93 22.40 -12.35
CA ALA A 140 0.78 22.83 -13.12
C ALA A 140 0.99 24.25 -13.70
N ARG A 141 1.63 25.16 -12.95
CA ARG A 141 2.00 26.50 -13.44
C ARG A 141 3.06 26.43 -14.54
N LYS A 142 4.06 25.57 -14.41
CA LYS A 142 5.10 25.37 -15.45
C LYS A 142 4.52 24.81 -16.74
N ASN A 143 3.55 23.90 -16.61
CA ASN A 143 2.93 23.22 -17.74
C ASN A 143 1.75 24.00 -18.35
N GLY A 144 1.39 25.16 -17.79
CA GLY A 144 0.32 26.03 -18.29
C GLY A 144 -1.10 25.50 -18.10
N THR A 145 -1.29 24.44 -17.30
CA THR A 145 -2.56 23.72 -17.12
C THR A 145 -3.46 24.26 -16.00
N VAL A 146 -3.04 25.31 -15.29
CA VAL A 146 -3.89 25.99 -14.30
C VAL A 146 -5.01 26.75 -15.02
N LYS A 147 -6.18 26.89 -14.37
CA LYS A 147 -7.37 27.64 -14.86
C LYS A 147 -7.06 29.04 -15.45
N PHE A 148 -5.92 29.63 -15.13
CA PHE A 148 -5.48 30.94 -15.64
C PHE A 148 -4.23 30.92 -16.53
N GLY A 149 -3.65 29.75 -16.84
CA GLY A 149 -2.46 29.61 -17.68
C GLY A 149 -1.22 30.36 -17.17
N LEU A 150 -0.16 30.42 -17.99
CA LEU A 150 0.99 31.33 -17.80
C LEU A 150 0.57 32.76 -18.18
N ARG A 151 -0.31 33.39 -17.40
CA ARG A 151 -0.62 34.82 -17.60
C ARG A 151 0.34 35.66 -16.77
N SER A 152 1.22 36.39 -17.46
CA SER A 152 1.97 37.48 -16.83
C SER A 152 0.98 38.51 -16.27
N LEU A 153 1.29 39.10 -15.11
CA LEU A 153 0.50 40.20 -14.54
C LEU A 153 0.49 41.43 -15.45
N ASP A 154 1.47 41.53 -16.34
CA ASP A 154 1.60 42.58 -17.35
C ASP A 154 0.81 42.26 -18.64
N ALA A 155 0.13 41.10 -18.70
CA ALA A 155 -0.68 40.77 -19.87
C ALA A 155 -1.91 41.70 -19.94
N PRO A 156 -2.26 42.20 -21.14
CA PRO A 156 -3.42 43.05 -21.32
C PRO A 156 -4.71 42.29 -20.98
N LEU A 157 -5.58 42.94 -20.23
CA LEU A 157 -6.85 42.39 -19.75
C LEU A 157 -7.87 42.21 -20.89
N PHE A 158 -7.79 43.06 -21.91
CA PHE A 158 -8.61 43.06 -23.11
C PHE A 158 -7.72 43.19 -24.36
N SER A 159 -8.15 42.65 -25.50
CA SER A 159 -7.35 42.66 -26.74
C SER A 159 -7.02 44.06 -27.25
N ASP A 160 -7.86 45.04 -26.92
CA ASP A 160 -7.82 46.40 -27.47
C ASP A 160 -7.56 47.46 -26.38
N GLY A 161 -7.19 47.03 -25.17
CA GLY A 161 -7.07 47.90 -23.99
C GLY A 161 -5.67 47.90 -23.37
N SER A 162 -5.27 49.04 -22.80
CA SER A 162 -3.99 49.18 -22.08
C SER A 162 -4.05 48.75 -20.60
N ALA A 163 -5.22 48.35 -20.12
CA ALA A 163 -5.38 47.86 -18.75
C ALA A 163 -4.75 46.48 -18.61
N THR A 164 -3.85 46.32 -17.63
CA THR A 164 -3.17 45.06 -17.34
C THR A 164 -3.91 44.27 -16.26
N LEU A 165 -3.62 42.98 -16.13
CA LEU A 165 -4.13 42.16 -15.01
C LEU A 165 -3.74 42.73 -13.64
N LEU A 166 -2.59 43.40 -13.55
CA LEU A 166 -2.15 44.09 -12.34
C LEU A 166 -3.08 45.25 -11.94
N ASP A 167 -3.63 45.98 -12.91
CA ASP A 167 -4.57 47.10 -12.65
C ASP A 167 -5.92 46.62 -12.10
N GLY A 168 -6.34 45.41 -12.46
CA GLY A 168 -7.52 44.75 -11.88
C GLY A 168 -7.31 44.38 -10.40
N LEU A 169 -6.13 43.84 -10.07
CA LEU A 169 -5.80 43.46 -8.69
C LEU A 169 -5.53 44.65 -7.77
N SER A 170 -5.01 45.76 -8.31
CA SER A 170 -4.75 46.99 -7.54
C SER A 170 -6.05 47.71 -7.15
N SER A 171 -7.08 47.63 -8.00
CA SER A 171 -8.40 48.21 -7.71
C SER A 171 -9.27 47.33 -6.77
N GLU A 172 -9.10 46.01 -6.80
CA GLU A 172 -9.78 45.09 -5.84
C GLU A 172 -9.26 45.24 -4.39
N ASN A 173 -7.99 45.62 -4.20
CA ASN A 173 -7.43 45.90 -2.87
C ASN A 173 -7.87 47.26 -2.26
N TYR A 174 -8.63 48.07 -2.98
CA TYR A 174 -9.26 49.28 -2.45
C TYR A 174 -10.77 49.12 -2.16
N ALA A 175 -11.31 47.91 -2.28
CA ALA A 175 -12.70 47.61 -1.97
C ALA A 175 -12.81 46.56 -0.84
N GLY A 176 -12.79 47.04 0.42
CA GLY A 176 -13.78 46.54 1.37
C GLY A 176 -13.39 45.57 2.48
N TRP A 177 -12.17 45.61 3.02
CA TRP A 177 -11.91 45.08 4.38
C TRP A 177 -11.08 46.05 5.21
N ASP A 178 -11.67 47.21 5.49
CA ASP A 178 -11.16 48.13 6.49
C ASP A 178 -11.45 47.57 7.89
N LEU A 179 -10.40 47.03 8.52
CA LEU A 179 -10.37 46.49 9.90
C LEU A 179 -10.67 47.55 10.98
N SER A 180 -10.98 48.80 10.62
CA SER A 180 -11.32 49.89 11.53
C SER A 180 -12.82 50.02 11.86
N MET A 181 -13.71 49.29 11.19
CA MET A 181 -15.17 49.43 11.39
C MET A 181 -15.77 48.56 12.53
N LEU A 182 -14.98 47.72 13.23
CA LEU A 182 -15.49 46.84 14.28
C LEU A 182 -15.40 47.40 15.72
N ALA A 183 -15.12 48.69 15.88
CA ALA A 183 -14.98 49.33 17.19
C ALA A 183 -15.78 50.64 17.31
N SER A 184 -17.10 50.64 17.05
CA SER A 184 -17.97 51.72 17.51
C SER A 184 -19.47 51.37 17.51
N THR A 185 -19.86 50.35 18.26
CA THR A 185 -21.25 50.23 18.79
C THR A 185 -21.27 50.57 20.28
N GLY A 186 -20.73 51.74 20.62
CA GLY A 186 -20.87 52.37 21.93
C GLY A 186 -21.73 53.64 21.79
N ARG A 187 -22.98 53.57 22.28
CA ARG A 187 -23.96 54.67 22.39
C ARG A 187 -23.31 56.05 22.62
N ARG A 188 -23.63 57.03 21.76
CA ARG A 188 -23.69 58.44 22.16
C ARG A 188 -25.10 58.97 21.99
N ILE A 189 -25.74 59.15 23.14
CA ILE A 189 -26.97 59.92 23.32
C ILE A 189 -26.65 61.37 22.94
N GLY A 190 -27.38 61.92 21.96
CA GLY A 190 -27.26 63.33 21.57
C GLY A 190 -27.84 64.29 22.62
N PRO A 191 -27.37 65.55 22.66
CA PRO A 191 -27.78 66.52 23.68
C PRO A 191 -29.22 67.02 23.45
N ARG A 192 -30.01 67.03 24.52
CA ARG A 192 -31.37 67.57 24.59
C ARG A 192 -31.28 69.11 24.63
N ARG A 193 -31.78 69.77 23.59
CA ARG A 193 -31.95 71.23 23.54
C ARG A 193 -32.77 71.72 24.74
N GLN A 194 -32.20 72.61 25.55
CA GLN A 194 -32.97 73.52 26.40
C GLN A 194 -33.57 74.62 25.51
N ARG A 195 -34.87 74.87 25.67
CA ARG A 195 -35.52 76.12 25.28
C ARG A 195 -35.92 76.83 26.57
N ASN A 196 -35.69 78.14 26.58
CA ASN A 196 -36.24 79.10 27.53
C ASN A 196 -37.77 79.00 27.58
#